data_AF-M5CG08-F1
#
_entry.id   AF-M5CG08-F1
#
_cell.length_a   1.000
_cell.length_b   1.000
_cell.length_c   1.000
_cell.angle_alpha   90.00
_cell.angle_beta   90.00
_cell.angle_gamma   90.00
#
_symmetry.space_group_name_H-M   'P 1'
#
loop_
_entity.id
_entity.type
_entity.pdbx_description
1 polymer ?
#
loop_
_entity_poly.entity_id
_entity_poly.type
_entity_poly.pdbx_seq_one_letter_code
_entity_poly.pdbx_strand_id
1 'polypeptide(L)'
;MWDISPTLVRYDVTERTSTGVAQVGLNLLAQSKETGKGGAFEKVIKNFYQTDPISRASVTMAQCTRAFVPGASVPLTGAENTITADSA
;
A
#
# COMPACT_ATOMS: atom_id res chain seq x y z
N MET A 1 25.32 -5.30 2.02
CA MET A 1 24.30 -4.28 2.40
C MET A 1 24.97 -3.04 2.97
N TRP A 2 25.90 -3.19 3.92
CA TRP A 2 26.68 -2.08 4.49
C TRP A 2 27.34 -1.16 3.44
N ASP A 3 27.92 -1.73 2.39
CA ASP A 3 28.65 -0.97 1.36
C ASP A 3 27.76 -0.10 0.46
N ILE A 4 26.47 -0.44 0.34
CA ILE A 4 25.51 0.29 -0.50
C ILE A 4 24.72 1.29 0.34
N SER A 5 24.19 0.84 1.47
CA SER A 5 23.49 1.69 2.43
C SER A 5 23.72 1.15 3.85
N PRO A 6 24.56 1.84 4.65
CA PRO A 6 24.86 1.39 6.01
C PRO A 6 23.65 1.51 6.95
N THR A 7 22.63 2.30 6.58
CA THR A 7 21.43 2.51 7.40
C THR A 7 20.58 1.24 7.53
N LEU A 8 20.63 0.33 6.55
CA LEU A 8 19.82 -0.89 6.54
C LEU A 8 20.37 -2.00 7.47
N VAL A 9 21.58 -1.83 7.99
CA VAL A 9 22.24 -2.79 8.90
C VAL A 9 22.20 -2.31 10.35
N ARG A 10 21.87 -1.03 10.56
CA ARG A 10 21.69 -0.44 11.88
C ARG A 10 20.25 -0.61 12.32
N TYR A 11 19.97 -1.75 12.96
CA TYR A 11 18.64 -2.09 13.42
C TYR A 11 18.14 -1.12 14.49
N ASP A 12 16.84 -0.81 14.44
CA ASP A 12 16.12 -0.01 15.44
C ASP A 12 16.60 1.45 15.61
N VAL A 13 17.48 1.93 14.71
CA VAL A 13 17.98 3.31 14.71
C VAL A 13 17.39 4.07 13.52
N THR A 14 16.67 5.17 13.80
CA THR A 14 16.24 6.11 12.76
C THR A 14 17.30 7.19 12.56
N GLU A 15 18.09 7.04 11.49
CA GLU A 15 19.11 8.03 11.17
C GLU A 15 18.50 9.30 10.57
N ARG A 16 18.91 10.46 11.11
CA ARG A 16 18.50 11.76 10.58
C ARG A 16 19.20 12.02 9.25
N THR A 17 18.43 12.48 8.26
CA THR A 17 19.00 12.96 7.00
C THR A 17 19.85 14.21 7.23
N SER A 18 21.05 14.25 6.65
CA SER A 18 21.91 15.42 6.70
C SER A 18 21.38 16.52 5.77
N THR A 19 21.69 17.78 6.08
CA THR A 19 21.25 18.94 5.28
C THR A 19 21.75 18.86 3.83
N GLY A 20 22.95 18.32 3.61
CA GLY A 20 23.50 18.11 2.27
C GLY A 20 22.68 17.13 1.41
N VAL A 21 22.25 16.00 1.98
CA VAL A 21 21.42 15.02 1.24
C VAL A 21 20.02 15.56 0.99
N ALA A 22 19.45 16.32 1.94
CA ALA A 22 18.15 16.97 1.77
C ALA A 22 18.17 18.02 0.64
N GLN A 23 19.25 18.81 0.53
CA GLN A 23 19.43 19.78 -0.55
C GLN A 23 19.52 19.12 -1.93
N VAL A 24 20.21 17.98 -2.03
CA VAL A 24 20.30 17.22 -3.29
C VAL A 24 18.90 16.81 -3.78
N GLY A 25 18.07 16.25 -2.89
CA GLY A 25 16.69 15.88 -3.24
C GLY A 25 15.83 17.08 -3.63
N LEU A 26 15.96 18.20 -2.91
CA LEU A 26 15.24 19.44 -3.21
C LEU A 26 15.64 20.02 -4.57
N ASN A 27 16.93 20.06 -4.87
CA ASN A 27 17.43 20.54 -6.16
C ASN A 27 16.92 19.69 -7.33
N LEU A 28 16.81 18.37 -7.13
CA LEU A 28 16.26 17.46 -8.13
C LEU A 28 14.77 17.76 -8.41
N LEU A 29 13.99 17.99 -7.35
CA LEU A 29 12.57 18.34 -7.47
C LEU A 29 12.36 19.73 -8.08
N ALA A 30 13.21 20.70 -7.74
CA ALA A 30 13.15 22.05 -8.33
C ALA A 30 13.43 22.05 -9.84
N GLN A 31 14.20 21.08 -10.34
CA GLN A 31 14.43 20.89 -11.78
C GLN A 31 13.25 20.21 -12.49
N SER A 32 12.36 19.53 -11.76
CA SER A 32 11.18 18.90 -12.34
C SER A 32 10.09 19.95 -12.63
N LYS A 33 9.82 20.21 -13.91
CA LYS A 33 8.85 21.21 -14.39
C LYS A 33 7.60 20.56 -14.98
N GLU A 34 7.19 19.44 -14.39
CA GLU A 34 5.99 18.72 -14.81
C GLU A 34 4.78 19.27 -14.06
N THR A 35 3.87 19.91 -14.78
CA THR A 35 2.58 20.33 -14.23
C THR A 35 1.70 19.08 -14.07
N GLY A 36 1.25 18.82 -12.84
CA GLY A 36 0.40 17.67 -12.53
C GLY A 36 -0.81 17.60 -13.47
N LYS A 37 -1.02 16.43 -14.09
CA LYS A 37 -2.19 16.17 -14.93
C LYS A 37 -3.43 16.30 -14.04
N GLY A 38 -4.29 17.29 -14.32
CA GLY A 38 -5.46 17.60 -13.50
C GLY A 38 -6.34 16.38 -13.27
N GLY A 39 -6.47 15.96 -12.01
CA GLY A 39 -7.27 14.84 -11.57
C GLY A 39 -7.54 14.95 -10.07
N ALA A 40 -8.67 14.42 -9.60
CA ALA A 40 -8.95 14.35 -8.18
C ALA A 40 -7.97 13.39 -7.50
N PHE A 41 -7.59 13.69 -6.26
CA PHE A 41 -6.77 12.77 -5.48
C PHE A 41 -7.54 11.47 -5.24
N GLU A 42 -7.00 10.37 -5.77
CA GLU A 42 -7.53 9.04 -5.51
C GLU A 42 -6.86 8.42 -4.28
N LYS A 43 -7.60 7.55 -3.59
CA LYS A 43 -7.02 6.73 -2.52
C LYS A 43 -6.04 5.73 -3.14
N VAL A 44 -4.77 5.84 -2.79
CA VAL A 44 -3.70 4.92 -3.24
C VAL A 44 -4.01 3.49 -2.81
N ILE A 45 -4.60 3.32 -1.62
CA ILE A 45 -5.03 2.03 -1.09
C ILE A 45 -6.54 1.90 -1.25
N LYS A 46 -6.97 1.02 -2.18
CA LYS A 46 -8.39 0.73 -2.45
C LYS A 46 -8.99 -0.28 -1.48
N ASN A 47 -8.20 -1.27 -1.07
CA ASN A 47 -8.56 -2.24 -0.04
C ASN A 47 -7.44 -2.33 1.00
N PHE A 48 -7.72 -1.90 2.22
CA PHE A 48 -6.78 -1.94 3.33
C PHE A 48 -6.38 -3.37 3.72
N TYR A 49 -7.28 -4.35 3.54
CA TYR A 49 -7.05 -5.74 3.91
C TYR A 49 -6.31 -6.55 2.84
N GLN A 50 -5.99 -5.96 1.68
CA GLN A 50 -5.37 -6.66 0.56
C GLN A 50 -4.25 -5.83 -0.11
N THR A 51 -3.31 -5.33 0.70
CA THR A 51 -2.23 -4.46 0.25
C THR A 51 -1.06 -5.22 -0.37
N ASP A 52 -0.71 -6.37 0.16
CA ASP A 52 0.45 -7.18 -0.23
C ASP A 52 0.06 -8.64 -0.55
N PRO A 53 0.98 -9.45 -1.12
CA PRO A 53 0.68 -10.84 -1.45
C PRO A 53 0.28 -11.69 -0.24
N ILE A 54 0.84 -11.41 0.94
CA ILE A 54 0.54 -12.16 2.16
C ILE A 54 -0.90 -11.85 2.62
N SER A 55 -1.29 -10.58 2.69
CA SER A 55 -2.66 -10.22 3.07
C SER A 55 -3.68 -10.69 2.03
N ARG A 56 -3.32 -10.75 0.74
CA ARG A 56 -4.18 -11.33 -0.31
C ARG A 56 -4.37 -12.83 -0.19
N ALA A 57 -3.36 -13.57 0.25
CA ALA A 57 -3.47 -15.02 0.47
C ALA A 57 -4.14 -15.36 1.81
N SER A 58 -4.28 -14.39 2.72
CA SER A 58 -4.88 -14.62 4.03
C SER A 58 -6.39 -14.76 3.97
N VAL A 59 -6.90 -15.89 4.46
CA VAL A 59 -8.34 -16.17 4.56
C VAL A 59 -9.03 -15.21 5.53
N THR A 60 -8.35 -14.82 6.62
CA THR A 60 -8.92 -13.89 7.61
C THR A 60 -9.12 -12.50 7.00
N MET A 61 -8.15 -12.03 6.20
CA MET A 61 -8.24 -10.74 5.53
C MET A 61 -9.27 -10.72 4.40
N ALA A 62 -9.48 -11.85 3.73
CA ALA A 62 -10.58 -12.02 2.77
C ALA A 62 -11.95 -11.90 3.46
N GLN A 63 -12.11 -12.48 4.66
CA GLN A 63 -13.32 -12.33 5.47
C GLN A 63 -13.54 -10.88 5.93
N CYS A 64 -12.48 -10.20 6.39
CA CYS A 64 -12.55 -8.77 6.74
C CYS A 64 -12.96 -7.91 5.54
N THR A 65 -12.45 -8.22 4.34
CA THR A 65 -12.85 -7.51 3.11
C THR A 65 -14.34 -7.67 2.85
N ARG A 66 -14.88 -8.88 2.98
CA ARG A 66 -16.31 -9.15 2.77
C ARG A 66 -17.21 -8.46 3.80
N ALA A 67 -16.77 -8.33 5.05
CA ALA A 67 -17.55 -7.71 6.11
C ALA A 67 -17.50 -6.17 6.06
N PHE A 68 -16.35 -5.59 5.73
CA PHE A 68 -16.09 -4.16 5.91
C PHE A 68 -15.92 -3.36 4.62
N VAL A 69 -15.78 -4.01 3.45
CA VAL A 69 -15.69 -3.32 2.16
C VAL A 69 -17.04 -3.45 1.43
N PRO A 70 -17.84 -2.38 1.36
CA PRO A 70 -19.14 -2.44 0.71
C PRO A 70 -18.99 -2.77 -0.78
N GLY A 71 -19.65 -3.84 -1.22
CA GLY A 71 -19.68 -4.27 -2.64
C GLY A 71 -18.52 -5.17 -3.09
N ALA A 72 -17.61 -5.60 -2.21
CA ALA A 72 -16.51 -6.50 -2.58
C ALA A 72 -16.89 -7.98 -2.38
N SER A 73 -17.15 -8.71 -3.48
CA SER A 73 -17.20 -10.18 -3.47
C SER A 73 -15.84 -10.75 -3.84
N VAL A 74 -15.06 -11.18 -2.84
CA VAL A 74 -13.81 -11.91 -3.09
C VAL A 74 -14.16 -13.39 -3.27
N PRO A 75 -13.96 -13.99 -4.46
CA PRO A 75 -14.19 -15.42 -4.65
C PRO A 75 -13.10 -16.20 -3.90
N LEU A 76 -13.51 -17.05 -2.96
CA LEU A 76 -12.63 -18.01 -2.29
C LEU A 76 -12.48 -19.25 -3.18
N THR A 77 -11.29 -19.48 -3.72
CA THR A 77 -10.92 -20.79 -4.28
C THR A 77 -10.72 -21.77 -3.12
N GLY A 78 -11.79 -22.42 -2.68
CA GLY A 78 -11.71 -23.56 -1.75
C GLY A 78 -12.80 -23.68 -0.67
N ALA A 79 -13.83 -22.84 -0.65
CA ALA A 79 -14.97 -23.07 0.23
C ALA A 79 -16.27 -22.59 -0.43
N GLU A 80 -17.12 -23.55 -0.75
CA GLU A 80 -18.53 -23.34 -1.03
C GLU A 80 -19.17 -22.53 0.09
N ASN A 81 -19.68 -21.35 -0.26
CA ASN A 81 -20.74 -20.68 0.48
C ASN A 81 -21.51 -19.83 -0.53
N THR A 82 -22.41 -20.52 -1.23
CA THR A 82 -23.57 -19.91 -1.87
C THR A 82 -24.34 -19.13 -0.82
N ILE A 83 -24.30 -17.80 -0.93
CA ILE A 83 -25.35 -16.99 -0.36
C ILE A 83 -26.08 -16.45 -1.57
N THR A 84 -27.17 -17.14 -1.86
CA THR A 84 -28.22 -16.68 -2.74
C THR A 84 -28.53 -15.23 -2.41
N ALA A 85 -28.43 -14.38 -3.43
CA ALA A 85 -29.13 -13.13 -3.45
C ALA A 85 -30.63 -13.46 -3.33
N ASP A 86 -31.20 -13.30 -2.14
CA ASP A 86 -32.64 -13.05 -2.00
C ASP A 86 -33.00 -12.48 -0.62
N SER A 87 -33.98 -11.57 -0.64
CA SER A 87 -34.74 -10.98 0.47
C SER A 87 -34.12 -9.84 1.31
N ALA A 88 -34.37 -8.61 0.85
CA ALA A 88 -35.05 -7.49 1.52
C ALA A 88 -34.46 -6.12 1.13
#